data_AF-A0A8B7N0Y3-F1
#
_entry.id   AF-A0A8B7N0Y3-F1
#
_cell.length_a   1.000
_cell.length_b   1.000
_cell.length_c   1.000
_cell.angle_alpha   90.00
_cell.angle_beta   90.00
_cell.angle_gamma   90.00
#
_symmetry.space_group_name_H-M   'P 1'
#
loop_
_entity.id
_entity.type
_entity.pdbx_description
1 polymer ?
#
loop_
_entity_poly.entity_id
_entity_poly.type
_entity_poly.pdbx_seq_one_letter_code
_entity_poly.pdbx_strand_id
1 'polypeptide(L)'
;MSNCKSQLVSILKKIFVRKAAVSHTLTFAPMEKSYTMKTGDETLSMTVVPPEEYNNYADSLRELRPHSYQIEAMLRAQLKYDFFGLINAKLYAPASSSQRHHMAVISPSGSSTEMESLSLFWDDDQLSDGTVYRLLQSLPLNWQRPYVIRQIPIHLSAKLDLMMQELSGGILRQFAPFPVVILSLAPEDTPPVPSLPSGYVFGKLDASFSEEVMSVWSDAPTETAKTVSKYFEKFPSVAIFSKENSRKCLANVVENGSDPSTNGKSAELASYCCFKQSSDVGMTYTDEKHRRKGLARAATLQLCHELHSQGIFVNVMIERVNEISIKLHKSMGFKHCTDSLFIFYIPKGFNIYSFSHFENIAKYIPEDQIKKWKDCL
;
A
#
# COMPACT_ATOMS: atom_id res chain seq x y z
N MET A 1 -54.53 1.02 15.26
CA MET A 1 -53.20 0.85 14.63
C MET A 1 -53.16 1.39 13.18
N SER A 2 -53.57 2.64 12.94
CA SER A 2 -53.56 3.25 11.58
C SER A 2 -52.84 4.60 11.52
N ASN A 3 -52.37 5.15 12.65
CA ASN A 3 -51.78 6.50 12.72
C ASN A 3 -50.24 6.54 12.82
N CYS A 4 -49.54 5.39 12.97
CA CYS A 4 -48.06 5.36 12.94
C CYS A 4 -47.47 5.17 11.52
N LYS A 5 -48.25 4.70 10.54
CA LYS A 5 -47.76 4.53 9.16
C LYS A 5 -47.70 5.85 8.38
N SER A 6 -48.58 6.81 8.66
CA SER A 6 -48.60 8.10 7.94
C SER A 6 -47.44 9.03 8.37
N GLN A 7 -47.06 9.00 9.66
CA GLN A 7 -45.91 9.77 10.15
C GLN A 7 -44.57 9.21 9.65
N LEU A 8 -44.41 7.89 9.53
CA LEU A 8 -43.19 7.29 8.97
C LEU A 8 -43.01 7.64 7.48
N VAL A 9 -44.09 7.67 6.70
CA VAL A 9 -44.05 8.07 5.28
C VAL A 9 -43.74 9.56 5.12
N SER A 10 -44.19 10.42 6.04
CA SER A 10 -43.83 11.85 6.03
C SER A 10 -42.37 12.11 6.42
N ILE A 11 -41.80 11.33 7.33
CA ILE A 11 -40.38 11.43 7.71
C ILE A 11 -39.49 10.89 6.59
N LEU A 12 -39.86 9.76 5.97
CA LEU A 12 -39.14 9.21 4.83
C LEU A 12 -39.20 10.12 3.60
N LYS A 13 -40.32 10.81 3.33
CA LYS A 13 -40.38 11.83 2.27
C LYS A 13 -39.50 13.06 2.55
N LYS A 14 -39.36 13.49 3.81
CA LYS A 14 -38.41 14.58 4.17
C LYS A 14 -36.94 14.16 4.08
N ILE A 15 -36.64 12.87 4.31
CA ILE A 15 -35.28 12.33 4.12
C ILE A 15 -34.98 12.11 2.63
N PHE A 16 -35.96 11.69 1.82
CA PHE A 16 -35.78 11.47 0.38
C PHE A 16 -35.70 12.77 -0.45
N VAL A 17 -36.31 13.88 0.01
CA VAL A 17 -36.24 15.18 -0.67
C VAL A 17 -34.89 15.90 -0.47
N ARG A 18 -34.01 15.42 0.43
CA ARG A 18 -32.63 15.92 0.57
C ARG A 18 -31.57 15.14 -0.23
N LYS A 19 -31.96 14.14 -1.03
CA LYS A 19 -31.11 13.52 -2.06
C LYS A 19 -31.64 13.82 -3.47
N ALA A 20 -31.99 15.08 -3.71
CA ALA A 20 -32.12 15.58 -5.07
C ALA A 20 -30.72 15.77 -5.65
N ALA A 21 -30.55 15.21 -6.84
CA ALA A 21 -29.32 15.18 -7.60
C ALA A 21 -28.68 16.56 -7.73
N VAL A 22 -27.42 16.66 -7.30
CA VAL A 22 -26.48 17.56 -7.98
C VAL A 22 -25.86 16.73 -9.09
N SER A 23 -26.60 16.59 -10.18
CA SER A 23 -25.99 16.27 -11.47
C SER A 23 -25.29 17.54 -11.92
N HIS A 24 -24.03 17.70 -11.52
CA HIS A 24 -23.15 18.59 -12.26
C HIS A 24 -22.81 17.87 -13.56
N THR A 25 -23.63 18.11 -14.58
CA THR A 25 -23.17 17.94 -15.96
C THR A 25 -22.11 19.02 -16.16
N LEU A 26 -20.86 18.69 -15.82
CA LEU A 26 -19.72 19.51 -16.20
C LEU A 26 -19.47 19.25 -17.69
N THR A 27 -20.05 20.11 -18.53
CA THR A 27 -19.55 20.30 -19.89
C THR A 27 -18.17 20.95 -19.77
N PHE A 28 -17.11 20.14 -19.86
CA PHE A 28 -15.75 20.64 -19.91
C PHE A 28 -15.34 20.95 -21.35
N ALA A 29 -14.76 22.13 -21.51
CA ALA A 29 -14.08 22.52 -22.73
C ALA A 29 -12.85 21.60 -22.96
N PRO A 30 -12.54 21.21 -24.20
CA PRO A 30 -11.31 20.51 -24.52
C PRO A 30 -10.10 21.35 -24.08
N MET A 31 -9.07 20.71 -23.52
CA MET A 31 -7.75 21.33 -23.30
C MET A 31 -7.13 21.69 -24.66
N GLU A 32 -7.53 22.83 -25.22
CA GLU A 32 -6.88 23.46 -26.36
C GLU A 32 -6.83 24.98 -26.13
N LYS A 33 -5.68 25.54 -25.74
CA LYS A 33 -4.66 26.03 -26.69
C LYS A 33 -3.59 26.93 -26.07
N SER A 34 -2.41 26.76 -26.68
CA SER A 34 -1.28 27.69 -26.83
C SER A 34 -0.53 28.12 -25.58
N TYR A 35 0.52 27.36 -25.24
CA TYR A 35 1.70 27.91 -24.59
C TYR A 35 2.74 28.24 -25.65
N THR A 36 2.96 29.52 -25.90
CA THR A 36 4.16 30.00 -26.59
C THR A 36 5.37 29.70 -25.72
N MET A 37 6.16 28.71 -26.15
CA MET A 37 7.45 28.36 -25.56
C MET A 37 8.40 29.56 -25.67
N LYS A 38 8.84 30.11 -24.55
CA LYS A 38 10.09 30.87 -24.53
C LYS A 38 11.22 29.86 -24.65
N THR A 39 12.00 30.02 -25.72
CA THR A 39 13.19 29.23 -26.05
C THR A 39 14.19 29.21 -24.89
N GLY A 40 14.32 28.03 -24.31
CA GLY A 40 15.18 27.65 -23.19
C GLY A 40 14.70 26.27 -22.77
N ASP A 41 14.74 25.33 -23.72
CA ASP A 41 14.07 24.02 -23.67
C ASP A 41 14.77 23.12 -22.64
N GLU A 42 14.48 23.33 -21.35
CA GLU A 42 14.76 22.31 -20.35
C GLU A 42 13.94 21.08 -20.74
N THR A 43 14.63 20.02 -21.14
CA THR A 43 14.01 18.76 -21.55
C THR A 43 13.11 18.25 -20.43
N LEU A 44 11.79 18.34 -20.62
CA LEU A 44 10.79 17.79 -19.71
C LEU A 44 10.75 16.27 -19.87
N SER A 45 11.73 15.61 -19.27
CA SER A 45 11.85 14.16 -19.26
C SER A 45 12.17 13.63 -17.87
N MET A 46 11.72 12.41 -17.62
CA MET A 46 12.11 11.63 -16.45
C MET A 46 13.38 10.86 -16.77
N THR A 47 14.31 10.84 -15.82
CA THR A 47 15.54 10.04 -15.89
C THR A 47 15.60 9.08 -14.72
N VAL A 48 16.35 7.98 -14.89
CA VAL A 48 16.62 7.06 -13.79
C VAL A 48 17.59 7.75 -12.83
N VAL A 49 17.22 7.78 -11.54
CA VAL A 49 18.12 8.27 -10.50
C VAL A 49 19.16 7.18 -10.20
N PRO A 50 20.46 7.49 -10.25
CA PRO A 50 21.50 6.52 -9.92
C PRO A 50 21.44 6.08 -8.44
N PRO A 51 21.72 4.80 -8.11
CA PRO A 51 21.67 4.31 -6.74
C PRO A 51 22.53 5.09 -5.73
N GLU A 52 23.67 5.63 -6.17
CA GLU A 52 24.56 6.47 -5.36
C GLU A 52 23.90 7.78 -4.90
N GLU A 53 22.87 8.25 -5.60
CA GLU A 53 22.12 9.45 -5.23
C GLU A 53 20.96 9.17 -4.27
N TYR A 54 20.56 7.90 -4.07
CA TYR A 54 19.33 7.56 -3.34
C TYR A 54 19.28 8.12 -1.92
N ASN A 55 20.42 8.16 -1.21
CA ASN A 55 20.43 8.70 0.16
C ASN A 55 20.11 10.20 0.17
N ASN A 56 20.82 10.98 -0.66
CA ASN A 56 20.61 12.42 -0.77
C ASN A 56 19.21 12.74 -1.29
N TYR A 57 18.73 11.95 -2.27
CA TYR A 57 17.39 12.10 -2.80
C TYR A 57 16.33 11.86 -1.72
N ALA A 58 16.48 10.80 -0.92
CA ALA A 58 15.59 10.52 0.22
C ALA A 58 15.62 11.61 1.29
N ASP A 59 16.77 12.26 1.54
CA ASP A 59 16.85 13.43 2.42
C ASP A 59 16.06 14.61 1.86
N SER A 60 16.19 14.93 0.57
CA SER A 60 15.40 15.98 -0.08
C SER A 60 13.89 15.71 -0.01
N LEU A 61 13.48 14.45 -0.22
CA LEU A 61 12.07 14.07 -0.13
C LEU A 61 11.50 14.25 1.28
N ARG A 62 12.31 14.11 2.33
CA ARG A 62 11.84 14.25 3.72
C ARG A 62 11.20 15.62 3.98
N GLU A 63 11.71 16.67 3.35
CA GLU A 63 11.21 18.05 3.49
C GLU A 63 9.83 18.25 2.85
N LEU A 64 9.45 17.35 1.92
CA LEU A 64 8.15 17.38 1.19
C LEU A 64 7.10 16.46 1.82
N ARG A 65 7.33 16.01 3.05
CA ARG A 65 6.34 15.24 3.82
C ARG A 65 5.12 16.13 4.14
N PRO A 66 3.90 15.54 4.21
CA PRO A 66 3.62 14.11 4.18
C PRO A 66 3.45 13.51 2.78
N HIS A 67 3.54 14.30 1.70
CA HIS A 67 3.17 13.86 0.34
C HIS A 67 4.21 12.92 -0.28
N SER A 68 5.49 13.14 -0.01
CA SER A 68 6.60 12.28 -0.46
C SER A 68 6.81 11.01 0.38
N TYR A 69 6.03 10.84 1.44
CA TYR A 69 6.32 9.93 2.55
C TYR A 69 6.59 8.49 2.10
N GLN A 70 5.77 7.95 1.19
CA GLN A 70 5.94 6.57 0.71
C GLN A 70 7.23 6.39 -0.07
N ILE A 71 7.55 7.31 -0.99
CA ILE A 71 8.75 7.21 -1.81
C ILE A 71 10.00 7.32 -0.95
N GLU A 72 10.01 8.26 0.00
CA GLU A 72 11.12 8.39 0.94
C GLU A 72 11.31 7.10 1.76
N ALA A 73 10.25 6.51 2.29
CA ALA A 73 10.31 5.24 3.01
C ALA A 73 10.84 4.10 2.13
N MET A 74 10.37 4.01 0.88
CA MET A 74 10.84 3.01 -0.10
C MET A 74 12.32 3.14 -0.44
N LEU A 75 12.85 4.37 -0.53
CA LEU A 75 14.27 4.59 -0.75
C LEU A 75 15.12 4.19 0.46
N ARG A 76 14.64 4.48 1.67
CA ARG A 76 15.31 4.04 2.91
C ARG A 76 15.34 2.52 3.03
N ALA A 77 14.22 1.87 2.73
CA ALA A 77 14.16 0.41 2.68
C ALA A 77 15.05 -0.16 1.59
N GLN A 78 15.13 0.48 0.41
CA GLN A 78 16.05 0.07 -0.66
C GLN A 78 17.50 0.12 -0.19
N LEU A 79 17.93 1.22 0.43
CA LEU A 79 19.30 1.37 0.93
C LEU A 79 19.64 0.34 2.02
N LYS A 80 18.64 -0.12 2.77
CA LYS A 80 18.84 -1.07 3.88
C LYS A 80 18.76 -2.54 3.45
N TYR A 81 17.80 -2.88 2.59
CA TYR A 81 17.43 -4.28 2.31
C TYR A 81 17.55 -4.67 0.84
N ASP A 82 17.94 -3.75 -0.05
CA ASP A 82 18.04 -4.00 -1.49
C ASP A 82 16.73 -4.60 -2.06
N PHE A 83 15.64 -3.87 -1.84
CA PHE A 83 14.30 -4.17 -2.32
C PHE A 83 14.18 -4.08 -3.85
N PHE A 84 14.68 -3.02 -4.46
CA PHE A 84 14.61 -2.78 -5.90
C PHE A 84 15.26 -3.90 -6.69
N GLY A 85 16.34 -4.51 -6.17
CA GLY A 85 16.94 -5.69 -6.77
C GLY A 85 16.01 -6.91 -6.82
N LEU A 86 15.04 -7.01 -5.90
CA LEU A 86 14.10 -8.14 -5.85
C LEU A 86 13.05 -8.11 -6.97
N ILE A 87 12.62 -6.92 -7.36
CA ILE A 87 11.56 -6.71 -8.37
C ILE A 87 12.03 -5.93 -9.59
N ASN A 88 13.33 -5.66 -9.71
CA ASN A 88 13.94 -4.84 -10.76
C ASN A 88 13.32 -3.42 -10.84
N ALA A 89 13.06 -2.82 -9.68
CA ALA A 89 12.50 -1.47 -9.60
C ALA A 89 13.54 -0.39 -9.94
N LYS A 90 13.05 0.71 -10.49
CA LYS A 90 13.82 1.91 -10.78
C LYS A 90 13.14 3.12 -10.15
N LEU A 91 13.95 4.02 -9.60
CA LEU A 91 13.52 5.37 -9.24
C LEU A 91 13.69 6.27 -10.46
N TYR A 92 12.63 6.98 -10.82
CA TYR A 92 12.61 8.00 -11.85
C TYR A 92 12.32 9.37 -11.22
N ALA A 93 13.01 10.39 -11.71
CA ALA A 93 12.84 11.78 -11.31
C ALA A 93 13.00 12.72 -12.52
N PRO A 94 12.50 13.97 -12.47
CA PRO A 94 12.76 14.94 -13.52
C PRO A 94 14.27 15.11 -13.79
N ALA A 95 14.64 15.20 -15.07
CA ALA A 95 16.01 15.43 -15.49
C ALA A 95 16.49 16.85 -15.14
N SER A 96 15.58 17.83 -15.15
CA SER A 96 15.88 19.19 -14.72
C SER A 96 16.22 19.25 -13.23
N SER A 97 17.36 19.84 -12.89
CA SER A 97 17.84 19.97 -11.52
C SER A 97 16.91 20.79 -10.64
N SER A 98 16.22 21.79 -11.20
CA SER A 98 15.26 22.64 -10.48
C SER A 98 13.99 21.89 -10.07
N GLN A 99 13.63 20.84 -10.82
CA GLN A 99 12.41 20.04 -10.61
C GLN A 99 12.68 18.67 -10.00
N ARG A 100 13.94 18.24 -9.95
CA ARG A 100 14.37 16.86 -9.66
C ARG A 100 13.76 16.26 -8.39
N HIS A 101 13.58 17.05 -7.35
CA HIS A 101 13.06 16.58 -6.06
C HIS A 101 11.56 16.81 -5.87
N HIS A 102 10.89 17.49 -6.79
CA HIS A 102 9.47 17.82 -6.71
C HIS A 102 8.57 16.74 -7.31
N MET A 103 9.13 15.66 -7.85
CA MET A 103 8.38 14.51 -8.34
C MET A 103 9.26 13.27 -8.34
N ALA A 104 8.68 12.14 -7.97
CA ALA A 104 9.35 10.85 -8.07
C ALA A 104 8.36 9.76 -8.47
N VAL A 105 8.85 8.78 -9.22
CA VAL A 105 8.10 7.58 -9.61
C VAL A 105 8.98 6.36 -9.39
N ILE A 106 8.49 5.36 -8.67
CA ILE A 106 9.11 4.04 -8.56
C ILE A 106 8.28 3.05 -9.37
N SER A 107 8.94 2.35 -10.30
CA SER A 107 8.33 1.33 -11.15
C SER A 107 9.30 0.17 -11.45
N PRO A 108 8.83 -1.09 -11.40
CA PRO A 108 7.61 -1.51 -10.73
C PRO A 108 7.66 -1.23 -9.22
N SER A 109 6.49 -1.12 -8.58
CA SER A 109 6.38 -1.05 -7.11
C SER A 109 5.83 -2.34 -6.50
N GLY A 110 5.46 -3.33 -7.31
CA GLY A 110 5.00 -4.67 -6.94
C GLY A 110 5.49 -5.72 -7.92
N SER A 111 5.42 -6.98 -7.52
CA SER A 111 5.99 -8.06 -8.31
C SER A 111 5.01 -8.79 -9.24
N SER A 112 3.72 -8.44 -9.23
CA SER A 112 2.75 -9.06 -10.14
C SER A 112 3.08 -8.77 -11.60
N THR A 113 2.89 -9.77 -12.47
CA THR A 113 3.04 -9.62 -13.94
C THR A 113 1.71 -9.37 -14.64
N GLU A 114 0.60 -9.49 -13.91
CA GLU A 114 -0.76 -9.30 -14.42
C GLU A 114 -1.09 -7.81 -14.63
N MET A 115 -0.40 -6.92 -13.92
CA MET A 115 -0.55 -5.48 -13.99
C MET A 115 0.78 -4.75 -13.76
N GLU A 116 0.91 -3.56 -14.32
CA GLU A 116 1.99 -2.62 -13.98
C GLU A 116 1.74 -2.02 -12.60
N SER A 117 2.79 -1.54 -11.93
CA SER A 117 2.67 -1.02 -10.56
C SER A 117 3.53 0.21 -10.35
N LEU A 118 2.94 1.27 -9.78
CA LEU A 118 3.60 2.54 -9.54
C LEU A 118 3.41 3.00 -8.09
N SER A 119 4.50 3.51 -7.51
CA SER A 119 4.42 4.44 -6.39
C SER A 119 4.90 5.78 -6.91
N LEU A 120 4.13 6.85 -6.68
CA LEU A 120 4.52 8.18 -7.15
C LEU A 120 4.05 9.28 -6.20
N PHE A 121 4.73 10.42 -6.27
CA PHE A 121 4.26 11.67 -5.72
C PHE A 121 4.73 12.82 -6.60
N TRP A 122 4.07 13.97 -6.49
CA TRP A 122 4.61 15.24 -6.94
C TRP A 122 4.16 16.36 -6.01
N ASP A 123 4.93 17.44 -6.02
CA ASP A 123 4.68 18.70 -5.33
C ASP A 123 3.85 19.60 -6.26
N ASP A 124 2.56 19.74 -5.98
CA ASP A 124 1.62 20.45 -6.84
C ASP A 124 1.63 21.98 -6.66
N ASP A 125 2.42 22.49 -5.71
CA ASP A 125 2.76 23.91 -5.62
C ASP A 125 3.90 24.27 -6.59
N GLN A 126 4.75 23.30 -6.94
CA GLN A 126 5.94 23.53 -7.78
C GLN A 126 5.77 23.03 -9.22
N LEU A 127 4.93 22.02 -9.44
CA LEU A 127 4.73 21.42 -10.75
C LEU A 127 3.27 21.56 -11.21
N SER A 128 3.09 22.19 -12.37
CA SER A 128 1.78 22.25 -13.03
C SER A 128 1.33 20.88 -13.53
N ASP A 129 0.02 20.64 -13.58
CA ASP A 129 -0.55 19.39 -14.08
C ASP A 129 -0.03 19.02 -15.49
N GLY A 130 0.09 20.01 -16.39
CA GLY A 130 0.66 19.80 -17.73
C GLY A 130 2.14 19.42 -17.73
N THR A 131 2.91 19.91 -16.75
CA THR A 131 4.31 19.50 -16.55
C THR A 131 4.37 18.04 -16.08
N VAL A 132 3.58 17.69 -15.07
CA VAL A 132 3.51 16.32 -14.52
C VAL A 132 3.09 15.33 -15.60
N TYR A 133 2.06 15.66 -16.39
CA TYR A 133 1.62 14.82 -17.52
C TYR A 133 2.77 14.54 -18.51
N ARG A 134 3.50 15.57 -18.96
CA ARG A 134 4.62 15.40 -19.91
C ARG A 134 5.76 14.59 -19.31
N LEU A 135 6.04 14.77 -18.02
CA LEU A 135 7.02 13.97 -17.30
C LEU A 135 6.60 12.50 -17.23
N LEU A 136 5.36 12.20 -16.84
CA LEU A 136 4.82 10.84 -16.86
C LEU A 136 4.87 10.23 -18.27
N GLN A 137 4.47 10.99 -19.30
CA GLN A 137 4.49 10.55 -20.69
C GLN A 137 5.89 10.16 -21.17
N SER A 138 6.94 10.78 -20.65
CA SER A 138 8.33 10.47 -21.00
C SER A 138 8.85 9.15 -20.42
N LEU A 139 8.15 8.54 -19.46
CA LEU A 139 8.57 7.28 -18.87
C LEU A 139 8.46 6.13 -19.88
N PRO A 140 9.40 5.16 -19.85
CA PRO A 140 9.39 3.99 -20.74
C PRO A 140 8.39 2.93 -20.26
N LEU A 141 7.12 3.33 -20.08
CA LEU A 141 6.04 2.50 -19.54
C LEU A 141 4.93 2.29 -20.57
N ASN A 142 4.23 1.16 -20.46
CA ASN A 142 3.09 0.85 -21.32
C ASN A 142 1.76 1.27 -20.65
N TRP A 143 1.36 2.51 -20.90
CA TRP A 143 0.14 3.12 -20.37
C TRP A 143 -1.18 2.46 -20.82
N GLN A 144 -1.14 1.42 -21.66
CA GLN A 144 -2.33 0.67 -22.09
C GLN A 144 -2.57 -0.60 -21.26
N ARG A 145 -1.61 -1.01 -20.42
CA ARG A 145 -1.76 -2.16 -19.51
C ARG A 145 -2.52 -1.76 -18.24
N PRO A 146 -3.13 -2.71 -17.50
CA PRO A 146 -3.66 -2.42 -16.18
C PRO A 146 -2.57 -1.89 -15.25
N TYR A 147 -2.90 -0.95 -14.37
CA TYR A 147 -2.00 -0.39 -13.37
C TYR A 147 -2.57 -0.54 -11.96
N VAL A 148 -1.67 -0.68 -10.98
CA VAL A 148 -1.95 -0.35 -9.59
C VAL A 148 -1.09 0.85 -9.16
N ILE A 149 -1.72 1.85 -8.57
CA ILE A 149 -1.08 2.97 -7.90
C ILE A 149 -1.14 2.69 -6.40
N ARG A 150 0.01 2.42 -5.78
CA ARG A 150 0.05 2.00 -4.37
C ARG A 150 -0.41 3.08 -3.41
N GLN A 151 -0.03 4.31 -3.68
CA GLN A 151 -0.44 5.41 -2.83
C GLN A 151 -0.40 6.70 -3.64
N ILE A 152 -1.47 7.46 -3.53
CA ILE A 152 -1.51 8.85 -3.97
C ILE A 152 -2.29 9.66 -2.92
N PRO A 153 -1.80 10.82 -2.47
CA PRO A 153 -2.58 11.73 -1.63
C PRO A 153 -3.96 12.01 -2.24
N ILE A 154 -5.01 12.02 -1.42
CA ILE A 154 -6.39 12.13 -1.91
C ILE A 154 -6.60 13.37 -2.80
N HIS A 155 -6.01 14.50 -2.44
CA HIS A 155 -6.18 15.75 -3.21
C HIS A 155 -5.59 15.68 -4.63
N LEU A 156 -4.62 14.79 -4.87
CA LEU A 156 -4.00 14.59 -6.19
C LEU A 156 -4.75 13.56 -7.05
N SER A 157 -5.71 12.81 -6.49
CA SER A 157 -6.28 11.66 -7.20
C SER A 157 -7.05 12.04 -8.46
N ALA A 158 -7.79 13.15 -8.43
CA ALA A 158 -8.55 13.63 -9.59
C ALA A 158 -7.62 14.07 -10.73
N LYS A 159 -6.51 14.74 -10.39
CA LYS A 159 -5.46 15.13 -11.34
C LYS A 159 -4.84 13.88 -11.97
N LEU A 160 -4.49 12.88 -11.15
CA LEU A 160 -3.93 11.62 -11.63
C LEU A 160 -4.90 10.86 -12.55
N ASP A 161 -6.20 10.81 -12.23
CA ASP A 161 -7.18 10.12 -13.06
C ASP A 161 -7.27 10.73 -14.47
N LEU A 162 -7.29 12.06 -14.58
CA LEU A 162 -7.25 12.74 -15.88
C LEU A 162 -5.97 12.40 -16.66
N MET A 163 -4.81 12.44 -15.99
CA MET A 163 -3.54 12.09 -16.62
C MET A 163 -3.53 10.62 -17.07
N MET A 164 -4.03 9.68 -16.27
CA MET A 164 -4.10 8.26 -16.63
C MET A 164 -5.04 8.01 -17.81
N GLN A 165 -6.16 8.72 -17.89
CA GLN A 165 -7.06 8.68 -19.05
C GLN A 165 -6.34 9.17 -20.31
N GLU A 166 -5.62 10.29 -20.26
CA GLU A 166 -4.88 10.81 -21.40
C GLU A 166 -3.69 9.92 -21.80
N LEU A 167 -2.87 9.49 -20.84
CA LEU A 167 -1.70 8.62 -21.07
C LEU A 167 -2.09 7.29 -21.72
N SER A 168 -3.24 6.73 -21.33
CA SER A 168 -3.75 5.47 -21.88
C SER A 168 -4.55 5.61 -23.19
N GLY A 169 -4.76 6.84 -23.69
CA GLY A 169 -5.64 7.08 -24.82
C GLY A 169 -7.11 6.74 -24.53
N GLY A 170 -7.54 6.86 -23.27
CA GLY A 170 -8.90 6.59 -22.79
C GLY A 170 -9.21 5.10 -22.57
N ILE A 171 -8.20 4.23 -22.66
CA ILE A 171 -8.37 2.77 -22.47
C ILE A 171 -8.59 2.45 -21.00
N LEU A 172 -7.78 3.05 -20.12
CA LEU A 172 -7.82 2.76 -18.69
C LEU A 172 -8.89 3.59 -18.00
N ARG A 173 -9.55 2.95 -17.02
CA ARG A 173 -10.51 3.59 -16.13
C ARG A 173 -10.15 3.27 -14.69
N GLN A 174 -10.35 4.25 -13.81
CA GLN A 174 -10.15 4.07 -12.39
C GLN A 174 -11.10 3.00 -11.83
N PHE A 175 -10.53 1.91 -11.34
CA PHE A 175 -11.20 0.82 -10.64
C PHE A 175 -11.04 0.93 -9.13
N ALA A 176 -12.18 1.02 -8.44
CA ALA A 176 -12.32 0.94 -7.00
C ALA A 176 -11.19 1.66 -6.24
N PRO A 177 -11.16 3.01 -6.18
CA PRO A 177 -10.21 3.68 -5.31
C PRO A 177 -10.45 3.25 -3.86
N PHE A 178 -9.46 2.62 -3.24
CA PHE A 178 -9.50 2.19 -1.85
C PHE A 178 -8.93 3.31 -0.99
N PRO A 179 -9.75 4.03 -0.20
CA PRO A 179 -9.25 5.07 0.67
C PRO A 179 -8.46 4.42 1.81
N VAL A 180 -7.23 4.85 1.99
CA VAL A 180 -6.35 4.40 3.06
C VAL A 180 -5.99 5.56 3.97
N VAL A 181 -5.73 5.22 5.23
CA VAL A 181 -5.22 6.11 6.26
C VAL A 181 -3.80 5.67 6.57
N ILE A 182 -2.86 6.61 6.53
CA ILE A 182 -1.48 6.38 6.93
C ILE A 182 -1.30 6.83 8.38
N LEU A 183 -0.85 5.92 9.22
CA LEU A 183 -0.48 6.22 10.60
C LEU A 183 1.02 5.98 10.80
N SER A 184 1.69 6.79 11.63
CA SER A 184 3.10 6.60 12.00
C SER A 184 3.30 6.43 13.49
N LEU A 185 4.40 5.78 13.87
CA LEU A 185 4.83 5.63 15.25
C LEU A 185 6.27 6.14 15.39
N ALA A 186 6.43 7.22 16.17
CA ALA A 186 7.75 7.76 16.51
C ALA A 186 8.42 6.91 17.61
N PRO A 187 9.75 6.77 17.62
CA PRO A 187 10.46 5.99 18.64
C PRO A 187 10.11 6.35 20.08
N GLU A 188 9.96 7.64 20.38
CA GLU A 188 9.60 8.17 21.69
C GLU A 188 8.15 7.86 22.12
N ASP A 189 7.26 7.60 21.15
CA ASP A 189 5.87 7.22 21.38
C ASP A 189 5.69 5.70 21.46
N THR A 190 6.72 4.90 21.16
CA THR A 190 6.65 3.45 21.07
C THR A 190 6.54 2.80 22.45
N PRO A 191 5.40 2.18 22.81
CA PRO A 191 5.28 1.49 24.09
C PRO A 191 6.13 0.21 24.12
N PRO A 192 6.45 -0.32 25.32
CA PRO A 192 7.18 -1.58 25.44
C PRO A 192 6.39 -2.74 24.81
N VAL A 193 7.13 -3.74 24.32
CA VAL A 193 6.54 -4.98 23.80
C VAL A 193 5.85 -5.73 24.94
N PRO A 194 4.56 -6.06 24.84
CA PRO A 194 3.88 -6.82 25.88
C PRO A 194 4.40 -8.26 25.93
N SER A 195 4.46 -8.84 27.13
CA SER A 195 4.78 -10.25 27.31
C SER A 195 3.73 -11.13 26.64
N LEU A 196 4.18 -12.21 25.99
CA LEU A 196 3.27 -13.18 25.40
C LEU A 196 2.58 -14.02 26.49
N PRO A 197 1.31 -14.42 26.29
CA PRO A 197 0.66 -15.40 27.15
C PRO A 197 1.43 -16.73 27.17
N SER A 198 1.27 -17.50 28.24
CA SER A 198 1.84 -18.85 28.33
C SER A 198 1.41 -19.69 27.12
N GLY A 199 2.34 -20.49 26.59
CA GLY A 199 2.11 -21.30 25.40
C GLY A 199 2.41 -20.60 24.07
N TYR A 200 2.83 -19.33 24.05
CA TYR A 200 3.22 -18.63 22.83
C TYR A 200 4.70 -18.24 22.83
N VAL A 201 5.31 -18.17 21.65
CA VAL A 201 6.68 -17.69 21.45
C VAL A 201 6.79 -16.82 20.21
N PHE A 202 7.67 -15.82 20.28
CA PHE A 202 8.10 -15.07 19.10
C PHE A 202 8.98 -15.95 18.20
N GLY A 203 8.96 -15.62 16.91
CA GLY A 203 9.86 -16.15 15.89
C GLY A 203 9.85 -15.23 14.67
N LYS A 204 10.33 -15.74 13.53
CA LYS A 204 10.32 -15.04 12.24
C LYS A 204 9.58 -15.86 11.20
N LEU A 205 9.02 -15.20 10.20
CA LEU A 205 8.55 -15.89 9.00
C LEU A 205 9.76 -16.25 8.14
N ASP A 206 9.72 -17.42 7.52
CA ASP A 206 10.64 -17.84 6.47
C ASP A 206 9.88 -18.02 5.14
N ALA A 207 10.61 -18.32 4.07
CA ALA A 207 10.07 -18.49 2.73
C ALA A 207 8.89 -19.49 2.61
N SER A 208 8.81 -20.48 3.51
CA SER A 208 7.77 -21.52 3.47
C SER A 208 6.37 -20.99 3.81
N PHE A 209 6.27 -19.84 4.48
CA PHE A 209 4.99 -19.19 4.83
C PHE A 209 4.42 -18.30 3.72
N SER A 210 5.13 -18.12 2.60
CA SER A 210 4.73 -17.22 1.49
C SER A 210 3.30 -17.47 1.00
N GLU A 211 2.97 -18.71 0.65
CA GLU A 211 1.64 -19.10 0.17
C GLU A 211 0.55 -18.90 1.24
N GLU A 212 0.83 -19.29 2.49
CA GLU A 212 -0.12 -19.13 3.61
C GLU A 212 -0.44 -17.64 3.83
N VAL A 213 0.57 -16.78 3.88
CA VAL A 213 0.38 -15.33 4.06
C VAL A 213 -0.36 -14.72 2.86
N MET A 214 0.01 -15.08 1.63
CA MET A 214 -0.66 -14.56 0.44
C MET A 214 -2.13 -14.98 0.35
N SER A 215 -2.48 -16.18 0.82
CA SER A 215 -3.86 -16.68 0.77
C SER A 215 -4.86 -15.83 1.56
N VAL A 216 -4.40 -15.06 2.55
CA VAL A 216 -5.26 -14.22 3.41
C VAL A 216 -5.00 -12.73 3.25
N TRP A 217 -3.96 -12.33 2.52
CA TRP A 217 -3.58 -10.93 2.36
C TRP A 217 -4.40 -10.24 1.26
N SER A 218 -5.03 -9.11 1.59
CA SER A 218 -5.83 -8.29 0.68
C SER A 218 -5.06 -7.85 -0.57
N ASP A 219 -3.80 -7.44 -0.42
CA ASP A 219 -3.03 -6.84 -1.52
C ASP A 219 -2.20 -7.90 -2.28
N ALA A 220 -2.43 -9.19 -2.00
CA ALA A 220 -1.78 -10.32 -2.65
C ALA A 220 -1.80 -10.25 -4.19
N PRO A 221 -2.87 -9.75 -4.87
CA PRO A 221 -2.88 -9.64 -6.34
C PRO A 221 -1.80 -8.71 -6.91
N THR A 222 -1.14 -7.90 -6.08
CA THR A 222 -0.02 -7.02 -6.49
C THR A 222 1.35 -7.68 -6.38
N GLU A 223 1.43 -8.92 -5.91
CA GLU A 223 2.66 -9.66 -5.66
C GLU A 223 2.61 -11.07 -6.22
N THR A 224 3.75 -11.77 -6.19
CA THR A 224 3.85 -13.20 -6.47
C THR A 224 4.45 -13.93 -5.27
N ALA A 225 4.04 -15.18 -5.05
CA ALA A 225 4.55 -16.00 -3.95
C ALA A 225 6.08 -16.09 -3.96
N LYS A 226 6.66 -16.26 -5.14
CA LYS A 226 8.13 -16.29 -5.33
C LYS A 226 8.83 -15.04 -4.81
N THR A 227 8.25 -13.86 -5.01
CA THR A 227 8.85 -12.61 -4.51
C THR A 227 8.58 -12.45 -3.01
N VAL A 228 7.38 -12.80 -2.54
CA VAL A 228 7.06 -12.78 -1.11
C VAL A 228 7.97 -13.72 -0.30
N SER A 229 8.33 -14.90 -0.83
CA SER A 229 9.35 -15.76 -0.21
C SER A 229 10.67 -15.02 0.01
N LYS A 230 11.12 -14.26 -0.99
CA LYS A 230 12.36 -13.44 -0.88
C LYS A 230 12.20 -12.27 0.08
N TYR A 231 11.00 -11.69 0.19
CA TYR A 231 10.72 -10.68 1.21
C TYR A 231 10.92 -11.25 2.61
N PHE A 232 10.49 -12.48 2.88
CA PHE A 232 10.67 -13.10 4.21
C PHE A 232 12.12 -13.48 4.51
N GLU A 233 12.94 -13.69 3.49
CA GLU A 233 14.39 -13.87 3.66
C GLU A 233 15.14 -12.56 3.96
N LYS A 234 14.69 -11.44 3.38
CA LYS A 234 15.40 -10.15 3.45
C LYS A 234 14.84 -9.15 4.45
N PHE A 235 13.52 -9.07 4.59
CA PHE A 235 12.84 -8.04 5.36
C PHE A 235 12.52 -8.51 6.77
N PRO A 236 12.54 -7.60 7.76
CA PRO A 236 12.10 -7.93 9.11
C PRO A 236 10.65 -8.41 9.12
N SER A 237 10.42 -9.52 9.83
CA SER A 237 9.10 -10.03 10.16
C SER A 237 9.09 -10.51 11.60
N VAL A 238 7.92 -10.47 12.21
CA VAL A 238 7.69 -11.06 13.52
C VAL A 238 6.54 -12.05 13.39
N ALA A 239 6.81 -13.29 13.74
CA ALA A 239 5.82 -14.34 13.88
C ALA A 239 5.62 -14.67 15.36
N ILE A 240 4.45 -15.17 15.71
CA ILE A 240 4.14 -15.74 17.00
C ILE A 240 3.58 -17.14 16.76
N PHE A 241 4.19 -18.14 17.40
CA PHE A 241 3.80 -19.53 17.28
C PHE A 241 3.14 -20.04 18.56
N SER A 242 2.11 -20.87 18.41
CA SER A 242 1.46 -21.59 19.49
C SER A 242 2.19 -22.90 19.77
N LYS A 243 2.47 -23.16 21.05
CA LYS A 243 3.01 -24.42 21.58
C LYS A 243 1.92 -25.42 21.97
N GLU A 244 0.64 -25.03 21.97
CA GLU A 244 -0.46 -25.86 22.50
C GLU A 244 -0.69 -27.17 21.71
N ASN A 245 -0.11 -27.30 20.50
CA ASN A 245 -0.09 -28.54 19.71
C ASN A 245 1.29 -29.21 19.61
N SER A 246 2.31 -28.64 20.26
CA SER A 246 3.70 -29.06 20.20
C SER A 246 4.10 -29.72 21.53
N ARG A 247 3.57 -30.91 21.85
CA ARG A 247 4.09 -31.70 22.99
C ARG A 247 5.56 -32.12 22.83
N LYS A 248 6.18 -31.85 21.68
CA LYS A 248 7.62 -31.87 21.46
C LYS A 248 7.98 -30.73 20.49
N CYS A 249 9.20 -30.21 20.61
CA CYS A 249 9.86 -29.20 19.78
C CYS A 249 9.89 -27.76 20.33
N LEU A 250 10.81 -27.57 21.27
CA LEU A 250 11.70 -26.39 21.30
C LEU A 250 13.12 -26.96 21.19
N ALA A 251 13.66 -27.05 19.97
CA ALA A 251 15.08 -27.34 19.78
C ALA A 251 15.80 -26.30 18.91
N ASN A 252 15.08 -25.37 18.26
CA ASN A 252 15.72 -24.34 17.41
C ASN A 252 15.34 -22.90 17.78
N VAL A 253 14.86 -22.66 19.00
CA VAL A 253 14.86 -21.30 19.56
C VAL A 253 16.23 -21.07 20.16
N VAL A 254 17.09 -20.43 19.37
CA VAL A 254 18.37 -19.77 19.72
C VAL A 254 18.90 -20.10 21.13
N GLU A 255 19.49 -21.28 21.27
CA GLU A 255 20.61 -21.54 22.19
C GLU A 255 21.46 -22.65 21.55
N ASN A 256 22.56 -22.23 20.93
CA ASN A 256 23.71 -23.03 20.47
C ASN A 256 23.50 -24.51 20.07
N GLY A 257 23.59 -24.77 18.75
CA GLY A 257 24.23 -25.99 18.22
C GLY A 257 23.35 -27.22 17.93
N SER A 258 23.35 -27.60 16.64
CA SER A 258 23.25 -28.96 16.08
C SER A 258 22.02 -29.85 16.41
N ASP A 259 21.13 -30.07 15.43
CA ASP A 259 21.07 -31.28 14.57
C ASP A 259 19.73 -31.35 13.77
N PRO A 260 19.69 -31.69 12.46
CA PRO A 260 18.48 -31.62 11.64
C PRO A 260 17.90 -33.02 11.37
N SER A 261 17.17 -33.63 12.31
CA SER A 261 16.44 -34.89 12.01
C SER A 261 15.32 -35.27 12.99
N THR A 262 14.40 -34.36 13.33
CA THR A 262 13.12 -34.79 13.93
C THR A 262 11.93 -34.26 13.14
N ASN A 263 11.10 -35.20 12.65
CA ASN A 263 9.76 -34.98 12.10
C ASN A 263 8.79 -34.47 13.19
N GLY A 264 9.13 -33.33 13.80
CA GLY A 264 8.31 -32.61 14.77
C GLY A 264 7.29 -31.76 14.03
N LYS A 265 6.03 -31.87 14.41
CA LYS A 265 4.99 -30.94 13.93
C LYS A 265 5.48 -29.51 14.19
N SER A 266 5.63 -28.74 13.12
CA SER A 266 5.99 -27.33 13.19
C SER A 266 5.05 -26.63 14.17
N ALA A 267 5.61 -25.76 15.01
CA ALA A 267 4.80 -24.93 15.88
C ALA A 267 3.77 -24.17 15.02
N GLU A 268 2.53 -24.12 15.49
CA GLU A 268 1.42 -23.58 14.71
C GLU A 268 1.52 -22.05 14.65
N LEU A 269 1.53 -21.48 13.44
CA LEU A 269 1.58 -20.03 13.26
C LEU A 269 0.29 -19.41 13.80
N ALA A 270 0.42 -18.55 14.81
CA ALA A 270 -0.72 -17.97 15.51
C ALA A 270 -1.00 -16.51 15.11
N SER A 271 0.06 -15.73 14.91
CA SER A 271 -0.03 -14.34 14.50
C SER A 271 1.26 -13.91 13.84
N TYR A 272 1.20 -12.92 12.95
CA TYR A 272 2.39 -12.33 12.36
C TYR A 272 2.18 -10.86 11.99
N CYS A 273 3.30 -10.18 11.73
CA CYS A 273 3.39 -8.84 11.20
C CYS A 273 4.67 -8.72 10.37
N CYS A 274 4.62 -8.03 9.23
CA CYS A 274 5.71 -7.97 8.27
C CYS A 274 6.09 -6.53 7.95
N PHE A 275 7.36 -6.28 7.68
CA PHE A 275 7.78 -5.11 6.93
C PHE A 275 7.72 -5.47 5.44
N LYS A 276 6.92 -4.73 4.68
CA LYS A 276 6.58 -5.08 3.29
C LYS A 276 7.19 -4.10 2.28
N GLN A 277 7.07 -4.42 1.00
CA GLN A 277 7.71 -3.71 -0.11
C GLN A 277 7.33 -2.23 -0.24
N SER A 278 6.13 -1.85 0.20
CA SER A 278 5.69 -0.46 0.31
C SER A 278 6.33 0.29 1.48
N SER A 279 7.27 -0.36 2.19
CA SER A 279 8.06 0.20 3.31
C SER A 279 7.21 0.66 4.49
N ASP A 280 6.14 -0.07 4.74
CA ASP A 280 5.29 0.04 5.90
C ASP A 280 5.19 -1.29 6.64
N VAL A 281 4.84 -1.18 7.91
CA VAL A 281 4.48 -2.31 8.75
C VAL A 281 3.06 -2.73 8.35
N GLY A 282 2.88 -4.00 8.01
CA GLY A 282 1.61 -4.48 7.52
C GLY A 282 1.52 -5.99 7.53
N MET A 283 0.58 -6.51 6.74
CA MET A 283 0.20 -7.93 6.75
C MET A 283 -0.07 -8.43 8.17
N THR A 284 -0.62 -7.58 9.04
CA THR A 284 -0.86 -7.97 10.43
C THR A 284 -2.05 -8.92 10.47
N TYR A 285 -1.80 -10.16 10.88
CA TYR A 285 -2.82 -11.18 10.95
C TYR A 285 -2.72 -11.97 12.26
N THR A 286 -3.88 -12.36 12.78
CA THR A 286 -4.00 -13.33 13.87
C THR A 286 -5.07 -14.35 13.48
N ASP A 287 -4.66 -15.62 13.46
CA ASP A 287 -5.56 -16.73 13.19
C ASP A 287 -6.72 -16.73 14.19
N GLU A 288 -7.92 -17.09 13.71
CA GLU A 288 -9.17 -16.89 14.44
C GLU A 288 -9.15 -17.56 15.82
N LYS A 289 -8.57 -18.77 15.94
CA LYS A 289 -8.50 -19.53 17.20
C LYS A 289 -7.53 -18.92 18.22
N HIS A 290 -6.72 -17.95 17.80
CA HIS A 290 -5.72 -17.28 18.62
C HIS A 290 -6.01 -15.78 18.82
N ARG A 291 -7.15 -15.27 18.33
CA ARG A 291 -7.57 -13.88 18.53
C ARG A 291 -7.85 -13.56 20.00
N ARG A 292 -7.95 -12.25 20.29
CA ARG A 292 -8.27 -11.69 21.63
C ARG A 292 -7.23 -11.97 22.72
N LYS A 293 -6.04 -12.44 22.35
CA LYS A 293 -4.89 -12.70 23.25
C LYS A 293 -3.80 -11.62 23.20
N GLY A 294 -4.04 -10.52 22.47
CA GLY A 294 -3.07 -9.43 22.30
C GLY A 294 -1.91 -9.71 21.35
N LEU A 295 -1.93 -10.84 20.62
CA LEU A 295 -0.81 -11.30 19.79
C LEU A 295 -0.44 -10.33 18.65
N ALA A 296 -1.43 -9.83 17.91
CA ALA A 296 -1.18 -8.82 16.87
C ALA A 296 -0.43 -7.60 17.42
N ARG A 297 -0.87 -7.06 18.56
CA ARG A 297 -0.19 -5.93 19.24
C ARG A 297 1.25 -6.28 19.59
N ALA A 298 1.48 -7.47 20.13
CA ALA A 298 2.81 -7.93 20.50
C ALA A 298 3.73 -8.04 19.26
N ALA A 299 3.27 -8.68 18.19
CA ALA A 299 4.02 -8.83 16.95
C ALA A 299 4.32 -7.48 16.29
N THR A 300 3.32 -6.60 16.18
CA THR A 300 3.50 -5.26 15.60
C THR A 300 4.51 -4.44 16.41
N LEU A 301 4.38 -4.37 17.74
CA LEU A 301 5.32 -3.59 18.56
C LEU A 301 6.74 -4.17 18.53
N GLN A 302 6.88 -5.49 18.56
CA GLN A 302 8.19 -6.14 18.41
C GLN A 302 8.87 -5.74 17.10
N LEU A 303 8.12 -5.73 16.00
CA LEU A 303 8.62 -5.31 14.69
C LEU A 303 8.93 -3.81 14.67
N CYS A 304 8.09 -2.97 15.28
CA CYS A 304 8.34 -1.53 15.37
C CYS A 304 9.65 -1.22 16.10
N HIS A 305 9.90 -1.88 17.24
CA HIS A 305 11.17 -1.76 17.98
C HIS A 305 12.37 -2.20 17.13
N GLU A 306 12.26 -3.34 16.42
CA GLU A 306 13.32 -3.81 15.51
C GLU A 306 13.61 -2.78 14.40
N LEU A 307 12.57 -2.18 13.80
CA LEU A 307 12.72 -1.17 12.74
C LEU A 307 13.31 0.15 13.28
N HIS A 308 12.84 0.64 14.44
CA HIS A 308 13.38 1.84 15.08
C HIS A 308 14.85 1.68 15.46
N SER A 309 15.26 0.49 15.94
CA SER A 309 16.67 0.19 16.23
C SER A 309 17.57 0.27 14.99
N GLN A 310 16.98 0.14 13.80
CA GLN A 310 17.66 0.25 12.51
C GLN A 310 17.56 1.66 11.90
N GLY A 311 16.98 2.62 12.61
CA GLY A 311 16.76 3.98 12.10
C GLY A 311 15.69 4.06 11.01
N ILE A 312 14.82 3.04 10.90
CA ILE A 312 13.75 3.01 9.91
C ILE A 312 12.51 3.67 10.49
N PHE A 313 11.90 4.54 9.71
CA PHE A 313 10.63 5.15 10.07
C PHE A 313 9.51 4.11 10.02
N VAL A 314 8.70 4.05 11.08
CA VAL A 314 7.58 3.11 11.20
C VAL A 314 6.28 3.78 10.81
N ASN A 315 5.60 3.20 9.84
CA ASN A 315 4.22 3.56 9.47
C ASN A 315 3.40 2.32 9.16
N VAL A 316 2.09 2.51 9.06
CA VAL A 316 1.14 1.52 8.59
C VAL A 316 0.19 2.17 7.60
N MET A 317 -0.14 1.45 6.53
CA MET A 317 -1.22 1.80 5.62
C MET A 317 -2.45 0.93 5.92
N ILE A 318 -3.57 1.55 6.28
CA ILE A 318 -4.78 0.84 6.67
C ILE A 318 -5.96 1.36 5.85
N GLU A 319 -6.73 0.47 5.23
CA GLU A 319 -7.99 0.85 4.59
C GLU A 319 -8.90 1.59 5.57
N ARG A 320 -9.49 2.71 5.13
CA ARG A 320 -10.28 3.60 5.97
C ARG A 320 -11.47 2.89 6.62
N VAL A 321 -12.02 1.88 5.96
CA VAL A 321 -13.15 1.08 6.46
C VAL A 321 -12.74 0.09 7.55
N ASN A 322 -11.45 -0.18 7.73
CA ASN A 322 -10.93 -1.10 8.75
C ASN A 322 -10.73 -0.39 10.09
N GLU A 323 -11.84 0.01 10.71
CA GLU A 323 -11.85 0.73 12.00
C GLU A 323 -11.18 -0.06 13.13
N ILE A 324 -11.24 -1.40 13.07
CA ILE A 324 -10.63 -2.28 14.06
C ILE A 324 -9.10 -2.12 14.03
N SER A 325 -8.49 -2.20 12.84
CA SER A 325 -7.05 -1.99 12.69
C SER A 325 -6.64 -0.57 13.02
N ILE A 326 -7.42 0.44 12.62
CA ILE A 326 -7.13 1.84 12.99
C ILE A 326 -7.12 2.02 14.51
N LYS A 327 -8.12 1.48 15.21
CA LYS A 327 -8.20 1.56 16.68
C LYS A 327 -7.06 0.79 17.36
N LEU A 328 -6.71 -0.38 16.85
CA LEU A 328 -5.57 -1.17 17.34
C LEU A 328 -4.27 -0.36 17.25
N HIS A 329 -3.96 0.21 16.09
CA HIS A 329 -2.72 0.97 15.89
C HIS A 329 -2.70 2.25 16.72
N LYS A 330 -3.80 3.01 16.77
CA LYS A 330 -3.89 4.19 17.65
C LYS A 330 -3.65 3.84 19.12
N SER A 331 -4.12 2.67 19.59
CA SER A 331 -3.88 2.21 20.96
C SER A 331 -2.42 1.83 21.26
N MET A 332 -1.60 1.67 20.21
CA MET A 332 -0.15 1.44 20.28
C MET A 332 0.67 2.72 20.17
N GLY A 333 0.03 3.90 20.13
CA GLY A 333 0.72 5.19 20.00
C GLY A 333 0.79 5.73 18.57
N PHE A 334 0.31 4.98 17.57
CA PHE A 334 0.34 5.47 16.19
C PHE A 334 -0.54 6.72 16.02
N LYS A 335 0.02 7.74 15.36
CA LYS A 335 -0.62 9.03 15.08
C LYS A 335 -0.97 9.12 13.59
N HIS A 336 -2.04 9.84 13.29
CA HIS A 336 -2.46 10.10 11.90
C HIS A 336 -1.43 10.97 11.18
N CYS A 337 -1.06 10.58 9.96
CA CYS A 337 -0.16 11.35 9.10
C CYS A 337 -0.91 12.00 7.94
N THR A 338 -1.55 11.16 7.13
CA THR A 338 -2.19 11.59 5.89
C THR A 338 -3.22 10.55 5.43
N ASP A 339 -4.07 10.99 4.52
CA ASP A 339 -5.02 10.15 3.82
C ASP A 339 -4.60 10.00 2.36
N SER A 340 -4.72 8.79 1.83
CA SER A 340 -4.32 8.48 0.46
C SER A 340 -5.31 7.51 -0.19
N LEU A 341 -5.12 7.25 -1.47
CA LEU A 341 -5.82 6.21 -2.20
C LEU A 341 -4.84 5.16 -2.69
N PHE A 342 -5.23 3.90 -2.57
CA PHE A 342 -4.70 2.78 -3.32
C PHE A 342 -5.65 2.54 -4.50
N ILE A 343 -5.17 2.62 -5.74
CA ILE A 343 -6.03 2.73 -6.93
C ILE A 343 -5.64 1.66 -7.94
N PHE A 344 -6.62 0.97 -8.52
CA PHE A 344 -6.41 0.21 -9.74
C PHE A 344 -6.88 1.03 -10.94
N TYR A 345 -6.19 0.89 -12.06
CA TYR A 345 -6.64 1.35 -13.36
C TYR A 345 -6.70 0.14 -14.28
N ILE A 346 -7.86 -0.15 -14.85
CA ILE A 346 -8.06 -1.32 -15.70
C ILE A 346 -8.66 -0.93 -17.05
N PRO A 347 -8.33 -1.66 -18.12
CA PRO A 347 -9.01 -1.50 -19.40
C PRO A 347 -10.51 -1.80 -19.30
N LYS A 348 -11.31 -1.15 -20.14
CA LYS A 348 -12.71 -1.57 -20.33
C LYS A 348 -12.74 -3.02 -20.82
N GLY A 349 -13.62 -3.85 -20.25
CA GLY A 349 -13.73 -5.27 -20.62
C GLY A 349 -12.75 -6.19 -19.87
N PHE A 350 -11.86 -5.65 -19.03
CA PHE A 350 -10.86 -6.46 -18.32
C PHE A 350 -11.53 -7.42 -17.34
N ASN A 351 -11.16 -8.71 -17.41
CA ASN A 351 -11.65 -9.72 -16.48
C ASN A 351 -10.89 -9.66 -15.16
N ILE A 352 -11.35 -8.85 -14.21
CA ILE A 352 -10.72 -8.72 -12.88
C ILE A 352 -10.66 -10.05 -12.11
N TYR A 353 -11.55 -11.00 -12.40
CA TYR A 353 -11.53 -12.32 -11.78
C TYR A 353 -10.38 -13.20 -12.27
N SER A 354 -9.66 -12.78 -13.32
CA SER A 354 -8.43 -13.46 -13.73
C SER A 354 -7.25 -13.12 -12.83
N PHE A 355 -7.36 -12.09 -11.96
CA PHE A 355 -6.28 -11.78 -11.04
C PHE A 355 -6.11 -12.89 -10.02
N SER A 356 -4.86 -13.34 -9.86
CA SER A 356 -4.51 -14.22 -8.74
C SER A 356 -4.95 -13.58 -7.42
N HIS A 357 -5.60 -14.36 -6.55
CA HIS A 357 -6.13 -13.91 -5.26
C HIS A 357 -7.19 -12.79 -5.32
N PHE A 358 -7.90 -12.61 -6.44
CA PHE A 358 -8.94 -11.59 -6.56
C PHE A 358 -10.00 -11.70 -5.45
N GLU A 359 -10.32 -12.91 -4.98
CA GLU A 359 -11.25 -13.15 -3.88
C GLU A 359 -10.85 -12.44 -2.58
N ASN A 360 -9.57 -12.15 -2.39
CA ASN A 360 -9.09 -11.40 -1.22
C ASN A 360 -9.43 -9.92 -1.33
N ILE A 361 -9.30 -9.32 -2.51
CA ILE A 361 -9.72 -7.93 -2.75
C ILE A 361 -11.25 -7.83 -2.77
N ALA A 362 -11.93 -8.79 -3.39
CA ALA A 362 -13.38 -8.76 -3.59
C ALA A 362 -14.17 -8.60 -2.28
N LYS A 363 -13.64 -9.13 -1.16
CA LYS A 363 -14.21 -8.97 0.19
C LYS A 363 -14.34 -7.51 0.64
N TYR A 364 -13.52 -6.62 0.09
CA TYR A 364 -13.44 -5.20 0.46
C TYR A 364 -14.13 -4.28 -0.56
N ILE A 365 -14.55 -4.80 -1.72
CA ILE A 365 -15.29 -4.03 -2.71
C ILE A 365 -16.78 -4.14 -2.40
N PRO A 366 -17.49 -3.01 -2.15
CA PRO A 366 -18.93 -3.04 -1.97
C PRO A 366 -19.65 -3.72 -3.16
N GLU A 367 -20.65 -4.56 -2.89
CA GLU A 367 -21.37 -5.30 -3.93
C GLU A 367 -21.98 -4.38 -5.00
N ASP A 368 -22.42 -3.17 -4.63
CA ASP A 368 -22.97 -2.20 -5.57
C ASP A 368 -21.91 -1.64 -6.52
N GLN A 369 -20.66 -1.52 -6.06
CA GLN A 369 -19.53 -1.23 -6.93
C GLN A 369 -19.35 -2.40 -7.88
N ILE A 370 -19.19 -3.63 -7.39
CA ILE A 370 -19.05 -4.84 -8.23
C ILE A 370 -20.18 -4.94 -9.28
N LYS A 371 -21.40 -4.55 -8.92
CA LYS A 371 -22.55 -4.52 -9.83
C LYS A 371 -22.43 -3.42 -10.89
N LYS A 372 -22.13 -2.17 -10.50
CA LYS A 372 -21.84 -1.08 -11.46
C LYS A 372 -20.74 -1.45 -12.44
N TRP A 373 -19.76 -2.24 -11.99
CA TRP A 373 -18.69 -2.80 -12.82
C TRP A 373 -19.22 -3.78 -13.86
N LYS A 374 -20.02 -4.77 -13.44
CA LYS A 374 -20.65 -5.74 -14.36
C LYS A 374 -21.51 -5.08 -15.42
N ASP A 375 -22.14 -3.95 -15.09
CA ASP A 375 -23.00 -3.20 -16.02
C ASP A 375 -22.19 -2.28 -16.97
N CYS A 376 -20.89 -2.07 -16.72
CA CYS A 376 -19.97 -1.26 -17.55
C CYS A 376 -19.06 -2.10 -18.46
N LEU A 377 -19.01 -3.42 -18.24
CA LEU A 377 -18.48 -4.42 -19.18
C LEU A 377 -19.49 -4.64 -20.29
#